data_AF-A0A7C1G8N0-F1
#
_entry.id   AF-A0A7C1G8N0-F1
#
_cell.length_a   1.000
_cell.length_b   1.000
_cell.length_c   1.000
_cell.angle_alpha   90.00
_cell.angle_beta   90.00
_cell.angle_gamma   90.00
#
_symmetry.space_group_name_H-M   'P 1'
#
loop_
_entity.id
_entity.type
_entity.pdbx_description
1 polymer ?
#
loop_
_entity_poly.entity_id
_entity_poly.type
_entity_poly.pdbx_seq_one_letter_code
_entity_poly.pdbx_strand_id
1 'polypeptide(L)'
;MNVGTISKYLSPRVIAILLLQFLLLVVFLGYRAYQDTSVECVKCHGNKEKLGRLNAPWAFVTSEMVEKESHHPNIQCRDCHLGNGRAKDENSAHKGMLRMLIVGEDGRLLSRKQGYPGPLRMSGDDLMFSLMPKVKINGKLYMRSEVRNILWHDRDPKTLGFDPKIAEKTCGKKGCHPEELKQFRTTMMGRNYRQRTMRTWLKPYGPHNCGPSFADLKPPDVLKSAGFDYDDSRAIMKDLNLPFSKKQATDKQKFCNVCHAGCLDCHFTPSNKKGVHTFTKTPQALGCSGYGRGASTCHPGAMISRRGETYIGNDYSIPQGMKPDVHYKKGINCIDCHPTGEKGMGDMERKASCQDCHLDTESAHQRGIHSNMDCSTCHISELGGYQITIWGPGEVAEERNPFHKYSLYYGIQTPPIIMKDQKGKWMPVKVWPHSVGNIKKDVPPADKVRFRWPEGETRDAYYMVGTVDNLPANNKHLLWVEFEQAAHPFGKARTCDSCHSSETQVSESTWKFYDDDGSEPFSGKHTIIAGAKGLFFRDMKNTSPIKPYPQSKISDFASWIYLKDKWVVPGDFSIKADRKKYQKYKDLYNRLWEETRELDKMTAPLPGKIRKRYREVKA
;
A
#
# COMPACT_ATOMS: atom_id res chain seq x y z
N MET A 1 52.27 -33.36 -31.78
CA MET A 1 52.04 -32.00 -31.23
C MET A 1 53.27 -31.61 -30.45
N ASN A 2 54.01 -30.57 -30.87
CA ASN A 2 55.22 -30.13 -30.17
C ASN A 2 54.88 -29.72 -28.72
N VAL A 3 55.37 -30.49 -27.76
CA VAL A 3 55.39 -30.07 -26.35
C VAL A 3 56.38 -28.90 -26.26
N GLY A 4 55.90 -27.72 -25.85
CA GLY A 4 56.78 -26.72 -25.25
C GLY A 4 56.97 -25.39 -25.99
N THR A 5 55.90 -24.74 -26.46
CA THR A 5 55.96 -23.28 -26.71
C THR A 5 56.00 -22.50 -25.40
N ILE A 6 55.33 -22.97 -24.34
CA ILE A 6 55.28 -22.31 -23.02
C ILE A 6 56.59 -22.52 -22.23
N SER A 7 57.23 -23.69 -22.33
CA SER A 7 58.47 -24.00 -21.60
C SER A 7 59.65 -23.11 -22.02
N LYS A 8 59.68 -22.61 -23.26
CA LYS A 8 60.69 -21.66 -23.75
C LYS A 8 60.62 -20.29 -23.06
N TYR A 9 59.47 -19.92 -22.48
CA TYR A 9 59.28 -18.66 -21.76
C TYR A 9 59.37 -18.81 -20.24
N LEU A 10 59.42 -20.03 -19.71
CA LEU A 10 59.52 -20.32 -18.28
C LEU A 10 60.99 -20.36 -17.82
N SER A 11 61.62 -19.19 -17.74
CA SER A 11 62.91 -19.06 -17.04
C SER A 11 62.71 -19.09 -15.51
N PRO A 12 63.75 -19.40 -14.70
CA PRO A 12 63.66 -19.33 -13.24
C PRO A 12 63.15 -17.97 -12.72
N ARG A 13 63.48 -16.87 -13.42
CA ARG A 13 62.98 -15.53 -13.11
C ARG A 13 61.48 -15.40 -13.36
N VAL A 14 60.99 -15.93 -14.49
CA VAL A 14 59.55 -15.93 -14.81
C VAL A 14 58.78 -16.78 -13.81
N ILE A 15 59.32 -17.94 -13.43
CA ILE A 15 58.72 -18.80 -12.39
C ILE A 15 58.64 -18.06 -11.05
N ALA A 16 59.72 -17.38 -10.63
CA ALA A 16 59.72 -16.58 -9.39
C ALA A 16 58.69 -15.44 -9.41
N ILE A 17 58.53 -14.75 -10.54
CA ILE A 17 57.52 -13.69 -10.71
C ILE A 17 56.10 -14.27 -10.62
N LEU A 18 55.83 -15.40 -11.29
CA LEU A 18 54.53 -16.05 -11.25
C LEU A 18 54.19 -16.56 -9.85
N LEU A 19 55.17 -17.11 -9.12
CA LEU A 19 55.00 -17.52 -7.72
C LEU A 19 54.71 -16.32 -6.81
N LEU A 20 55.43 -15.21 -6.97
CA LEU A 20 55.17 -13.99 -6.22
C LEU A 20 53.77 -13.43 -6.51
N GLN A 21 53.36 -13.38 -7.77
CA GLN A 21 52.00 -12.96 -8.17
C GLN A 21 50.93 -13.87 -7.58
N PHE A 22 51.15 -15.19 -7.60
CA PHE A 22 50.24 -16.15 -6.99
C PHE A 22 50.15 -15.96 -5.47
N LEU A 23 51.27 -15.79 -4.76
CA LEU A 23 51.29 -15.53 -3.32
C LEU A 23 50.59 -14.22 -2.96
N LEU A 24 50.85 -13.15 -3.71
CA LEU A 24 50.16 -11.86 -3.53
C LEU A 24 48.66 -12.00 -3.73
N LEU A 25 48.23 -12.77 -4.75
CA LEU A 25 46.82 -13.05 -5.00
C LEU A 25 46.20 -13.88 -3.87
N VAL A 26 46.87 -14.91 -3.36
CA VAL A 26 46.40 -15.71 -2.22
C VAL A 26 46.31 -14.87 -0.95
N VAL A 27 47.31 -14.05 -0.63
CA VAL A 27 47.30 -13.16 0.53
C VAL A 27 46.18 -12.13 0.41
N PHE A 28 46.01 -11.53 -0.77
CA PHE A 28 44.96 -10.55 -1.01
C PHE A 28 43.56 -11.17 -0.88
N LEU A 29 43.31 -12.31 -1.54
CA LEU A 29 42.04 -13.03 -1.45
C LEU A 29 41.80 -13.57 -0.04
N GLY A 30 42.83 -14.07 0.65
CA GLY A 30 42.76 -14.55 2.02
C GLY A 30 42.45 -13.43 3.00
N TYR A 31 43.09 -12.26 2.86
CA TYR A 31 42.78 -11.08 3.66
C TYR A 31 41.35 -10.59 3.42
N ARG A 32 40.89 -10.58 2.16
CA ARG A 32 39.51 -10.22 1.83
C ARG A 32 38.50 -11.19 2.45
N ALA A 33 38.71 -12.50 2.28
CA ALA A 33 37.88 -13.52 2.89
C ALA A 33 37.86 -13.42 4.42
N TYR A 34 39.01 -13.16 5.05
CA TYR A 34 39.13 -12.93 6.48
C TYR A 34 38.31 -11.71 6.93
N GLN A 35 38.44 -10.58 6.23
CA GLN A 35 37.67 -9.37 6.50
C GLN A 35 36.17 -9.60 6.32
N ASP A 36 35.77 -10.47 5.38
CA ASP A 36 34.37 -10.81 5.07
C ASP A 36 33.74 -11.85 6.04
N THR A 37 34.45 -12.37 7.04
CA THR A 37 33.89 -13.26 8.10
C THR A 37 33.06 -12.59 9.20
N SER A 38 31.93 -13.18 9.61
CA SER A 38 31.10 -12.67 10.73
C SER A 38 31.45 -13.27 12.10
N VAL A 39 32.70 -13.72 12.31
CA VAL A 39 33.05 -14.54 13.47
C VAL A 39 32.87 -13.83 14.81
N GLU A 40 33.22 -12.54 14.92
CA GLU A 40 33.06 -11.81 16.18
C GLU A 40 31.58 -11.46 16.44
N CYS A 41 30.79 -11.25 15.38
CA CYS A 41 29.33 -11.14 15.49
C CYS A 41 28.75 -12.42 16.09
N VAL A 42 29.05 -13.59 15.52
CA VAL A 42 28.54 -14.89 15.98
C VAL A 42 29.05 -15.20 17.39
N LYS A 43 30.31 -14.90 17.70
CA LYS A 43 30.86 -15.08 19.05
C LYS A 43 30.14 -14.25 20.10
N CYS A 44 29.74 -13.02 19.75
CA CYS A 44 29.00 -12.15 20.66
C CYS A 44 27.53 -12.54 20.76
N HIS A 45 26.85 -12.69 19.62
CA HIS A 45 25.41 -12.96 19.55
C HIS A 45 25.04 -14.41 19.86
N GLY A 46 25.98 -15.35 19.72
CA GLY A 46 25.84 -16.74 20.14
C GLY A 46 26.11 -16.96 21.63
N ASN A 47 26.38 -15.92 22.42
CA ASN A 47 26.61 -16.02 23.86
C ASN A 47 25.46 -15.40 24.67
N LYS A 48 24.56 -16.25 25.17
CA LYS A 48 23.39 -15.83 25.97
C LYS A 48 23.78 -15.07 27.23
N GLU A 49 24.84 -15.49 27.92
CA GLU A 49 25.28 -14.87 29.16
C GLU A 49 25.80 -13.45 28.91
N LYS A 50 26.66 -13.29 27.89
CA LYS A 50 27.16 -11.98 27.48
C LYS A 50 26.02 -11.04 27.11
N LEU A 51 25.06 -11.51 26.31
CA LEU A 51 23.88 -10.73 25.94
C LEU A 51 22.96 -10.40 27.13
N GLY A 52 22.84 -11.31 28.10
CA GLY A 52 22.14 -11.06 29.37
C GLY A 52 22.77 -9.90 30.14
N ARG A 53 24.11 -9.88 30.27
CA ARG A 53 24.86 -8.78 30.90
C ARG A 53 24.71 -7.45 30.15
N LEU A 54 24.53 -7.50 28.83
CA LEU A 54 24.27 -6.32 27.99
C LEU A 54 22.78 -5.90 27.95
N ASN A 55 21.92 -6.56 28.73
CA ASN A 55 20.46 -6.35 28.74
C ASN A 55 19.82 -6.48 27.33
N ALA A 56 20.35 -7.40 26.52
CA ALA A 56 19.87 -7.69 25.17
C ALA A 56 19.74 -9.20 24.90
N PRO A 57 19.15 -10.01 25.81
CA PRO A 57 19.05 -11.47 25.62
C PRO A 57 18.26 -11.86 24.36
N TRP A 58 17.36 -10.98 23.90
CA TRP A 58 16.60 -11.12 22.66
C TRP A 58 17.45 -11.02 21.38
N ALA A 59 18.69 -10.55 21.47
CA ALA A 59 19.61 -10.47 20.34
C ALA A 59 20.39 -11.79 20.11
N PHE A 60 20.06 -12.84 20.87
CA PHE A 60 20.72 -14.13 20.73
C PHE A 60 20.41 -14.75 19.37
N VAL A 61 21.46 -15.09 18.64
CA VAL A 61 21.36 -15.75 17.34
C VAL A 61 22.65 -16.52 17.04
N THR A 62 22.51 -17.69 16.42
CA THR A 62 23.63 -18.48 15.89
C THR A 62 23.56 -18.52 14.36
N SER A 63 24.67 -18.85 13.69
CA SER A 63 24.67 -19.02 12.24
C SER A 63 23.65 -20.09 11.79
N GLU A 64 23.58 -21.22 12.51
CA GLU A 64 22.62 -22.28 12.23
C GLU A 64 21.17 -21.78 12.29
N MET A 65 20.84 -20.94 13.28
CA MET A 65 19.52 -20.31 13.34
C MET A 65 19.26 -19.45 12.11
N VAL A 66 20.21 -18.58 11.71
CA VAL A 66 20.03 -17.72 10.54
C VAL A 66 19.85 -18.55 9.27
N GLU A 67 20.68 -19.57 9.05
CA GLU A 67 20.57 -20.44 7.86
C GLU A 67 19.24 -21.19 7.82
N LYS A 68 18.79 -21.71 8.97
CA LYS A 68 17.51 -22.40 9.09
C LYS A 68 16.32 -21.48 8.87
N GLU A 69 16.33 -20.29 9.47
CA GLU A 69 15.25 -19.31 9.37
C GLU A 69 15.18 -18.68 7.98
N SER A 70 16.33 -18.35 7.39
CA SER A 70 16.41 -17.63 6.12
C SER A 70 16.45 -18.54 4.90
N HIS A 71 16.75 -19.83 5.07
CA HIS A 71 17.00 -20.78 3.99
C HIS A 71 18.19 -20.41 3.06
N HIS A 72 19.15 -19.62 3.56
CA HIS A 72 20.38 -19.29 2.85
C HIS A 72 21.57 -20.02 3.49
N PRO A 73 22.08 -21.11 2.89
CA PRO A 73 23.23 -21.83 3.46
C PRO A 73 24.50 -20.98 3.40
N ASN A 74 25.33 -21.07 4.43
CA ASN A 74 26.62 -20.35 4.57
C ASN A 74 26.52 -18.82 4.59
N ILE A 75 25.33 -18.25 4.81
CA ILE A 75 25.13 -16.79 4.83
C ILE A 75 25.85 -16.15 6.03
N GLN A 76 26.56 -15.06 5.79
CA GLN A 76 27.22 -14.31 6.85
C GLN A 76 26.29 -13.20 7.37
N CYS A 77 26.35 -12.86 8.66
CA CYS A 77 25.54 -11.78 9.25
C CYS A 77 25.72 -10.46 8.47
N ARG A 78 26.96 -10.15 8.08
CA ARG A 78 27.27 -8.93 7.32
C ARG A 78 26.74 -8.91 5.89
N ASP A 79 26.36 -10.06 5.33
CA ASP A 79 25.80 -10.11 3.98
C ASP A 79 24.44 -9.42 3.90
N CYS A 80 23.72 -9.39 5.01
CA CYS A 80 22.45 -8.68 5.15
C CYS A 80 22.60 -7.38 5.94
N HIS A 81 23.55 -7.31 6.88
CA HIS A 81 23.67 -6.19 7.82
C HIS A 81 24.85 -5.23 7.56
N LEU A 82 25.83 -5.54 6.69
CA LEU A 82 26.98 -4.68 6.35
C LEU A 82 27.91 -4.23 7.50
N GLY A 83 27.77 -4.77 8.72
CA GLY A 83 28.62 -4.45 9.86
C GLY A 83 30.06 -5.02 9.78
N ASN A 84 30.91 -4.62 10.73
CA ASN A 84 32.26 -5.15 10.86
C ASN A 84 32.29 -6.41 11.75
N GLY A 85 32.21 -7.58 11.12
CA GLY A 85 32.27 -8.90 11.76
C GLY A 85 33.61 -9.33 12.36
N ARG A 86 34.65 -8.48 12.28
CA ARG A 86 35.96 -8.69 12.95
C ARG A 86 36.19 -7.73 14.12
N ALA A 87 35.35 -6.72 14.29
CA ALA A 87 35.44 -5.81 15.43
C ALA A 87 34.99 -6.52 16.71
N LYS A 88 35.70 -6.26 17.81
CA LYS A 88 35.43 -6.87 19.12
C LYS A 88 34.55 -5.98 20.01
N ASP A 89 34.50 -4.69 19.72
CA ASP A 89 33.67 -3.70 20.40
C ASP A 89 32.38 -3.41 19.60
N GLU A 90 31.32 -3.07 20.32
CA GLU A 90 29.98 -2.83 19.77
C GLU A 90 29.97 -1.70 18.74
N ASN A 91 30.61 -0.57 19.05
CA ASN A 91 30.55 0.63 18.23
C ASN A 91 31.22 0.41 16.87
N SER A 92 32.39 -0.21 16.84
CA SER A 92 33.10 -0.51 15.60
C SER A 92 32.40 -1.62 14.81
N ALA A 93 31.82 -2.62 15.48
CA ALA A 93 31.06 -3.69 14.83
C ALA A 93 29.79 -3.18 14.14
N HIS A 94 29.06 -2.27 14.80
CA HIS A 94 27.80 -1.74 14.31
C HIS A 94 27.93 -0.49 13.43
N LYS A 95 29.15 0.04 13.24
CA LYS A 95 29.37 1.22 12.38
C LYS A 95 28.96 0.91 10.94
N GLY A 96 27.98 1.67 10.43
CA GLY A 96 27.44 1.47 9.07
C GLY A 96 26.52 0.25 8.92
N MET A 97 26.18 -0.42 10.02
CA MET A 97 25.32 -1.60 9.99
C MET A 97 23.88 -1.24 9.63
N LEU A 98 23.32 -1.97 8.69
CA LEU A 98 21.92 -1.93 8.31
C LEU A 98 21.04 -2.54 9.39
N ARG A 99 19.96 -1.84 9.71
CA ARG A 99 19.02 -2.20 10.76
C ARG A 99 17.61 -1.78 10.37
N MET A 100 16.62 -2.41 10.99
CA MET A 100 15.23 -1.97 10.95
C MET A 100 15.16 -0.47 11.31
N LEU A 101 14.41 0.30 10.54
CA LEU A 101 14.21 1.73 10.74
C LEU A 101 12.93 1.92 11.54
N ILE A 102 13.05 2.52 12.73
CA ILE A 102 11.91 2.84 13.59
C ILE A 102 11.59 4.31 13.37
N VAL A 103 10.49 4.58 12.68
CA VAL A 103 10.09 5.94 12.30
C VAL A 103 9.26 6.52 13.43
N GLY A 104 9.70 7.65 13.98
CA GLY A 104 8.95 8.40 14.98
C GLY A 104 7.80 9.22 14.38
N GLU A 105 6.90 9.71 15.22
CA GLU A 105 5.84 10.63 14.79
C GLU A 105 6.40 11.96 14.24
N ASP A 106 7.55 12.39 14.75
CA ASP A 106 8.35 13.52 14.26
C ASP A 106 9.12 13.25 12.95
N GLY A 107 8.96 12.07 12.35
CA GLY A 107 9.65 11.67 11.11
C GLY A 107 11.16 11.43 11.25
N ARG A 108 11.71 11.45 12.47
CA ARG A 108 13.09 11.04 12.76
C ARG A 108 13.16 9.53 12.99
N LEU A 109 14.37 8.99 12.84
CA LEU A 109 14.63 7.60 13.16
C LEU A 109 14.98 7.46 14.63
N LEU A 110 14.17 6.69 15.35
CA LEU A 110 14.43 6.35 16.74
C LEU A 110 15.46 5.22 16.81
N SER A 111 16.30 5.25 17.85
CA SER A 111 17.15 4.11 18.15
C SER A 111 16.29 2.91 18.57
N ARG A 112 16.83 1.69 18.43
CA ARG A 112 16.14 0.47 18.88
C ARG A 112 15.77 0.53 20.36
N LYS A 113 16.67 1.02 21.22
CA LYS A 113 16.42 1.18 22.66
C LYS A 113 15.27 2.15 22.93
N GLN A 114 15.17 3.24 22.15
CA GLN A 114 14.14 4.25 22.32
C GLN A 114 12.78 3.81 21.78
N GLY A 115 12.70 3.23 20.59
CA GLY A 115 11.43 2.99 19.90
C GLY A 115 10.93 1.54 19.95
N TYR A 116 11.84 0.56 20.01
CA TYR A 116 11.50 -0.87 19.98
C TYR A 116 12.38 -1.68 20.95
N PRO A 117 12.29 -1.43 22.27
CA PRO A 117 13.07 -2.15 23.25
C PRO A 117 12.55 -3.58 23.40
N GLY A 118 13.12 -4.53 22.64
CA GLY A 118 12.78 -5.94 22.75
C GLY A 118 12.99 -6.77 21.48
N PRO A 119 12.55 -8.05 21.49
CA PRO A 119 12.58 -8.93 20.32
C PRO A 119 11.59 -8.46 19.26
N LEU A 120 11.96 -8.55 17.97
CA LEU A 120 11.04 -8.37 16.86
C LEU A 120 10.04 -9.54 16.85
N ARG A 121 8.84 -9.32 17.39
CA ARG A 121 7.82 -10.36 17.52
C ARG A 121 6.43 -9.80 17.35
N MET A 122 5.54 -10.62 16.80
CA MET A 122 4.12 -10.26 16.74
C MET A 122 3.53 -10.29 18.16
N SER A 123 2.75 -9.26 18.49
CA SER A 123 2.13 -9.07 19.80
C SER A 123 0.79 -8.32 19.71
N GLY A 124 -0.09 -8.56 20.67
CA GLY A 124 -1.45 -8.00 20.69
C GLY A 124 -2.42 -8.75 19.78
N ASP A 125 -3.70 -8.42 19.91
CA ASP A 125 -4.78 -9.11 19.19
C ASP A 125 -5.04 -8.49 17.82
N ASP A 126 -4.72 -7.20 17.63
CA ASP A 126 -4.84 -6.50 16.36
C ASP A 126 -3.70 -6.89 15.41
N LEU A 127 -4.06 -7.68 14.39
CA LEU A 127 -3.10 -8.20 13.42
C LEU A 127 -2.50 -7.12 12.51
N MET A 128 -3.20 -6.01 12.27
CA MET A 128 -2.72 -4.89 11.42
C MET A 128 -1.59 -4.11 12.07
N PHE A 129 -1.52 -4.14 13.41
CA PHE A 129 -0.45 -3.51 14.19
C PHE A 129 0.39 -4.52 14.99
N SER A 130 0.31 -5.81 14.67
CA SER A 130 0.93 -6.87 15.47
C SER A 130 2.46 -6.75 15.61
N LEU A 131 3.16 -6.22 14.60
CA LEU A 131 4.61 -5.97 14.66
C LEU A 131 4.97 -4.61 15.26
N MET A 132 4.03 -3.67 15.39
CA MET A 132 4.28 -2.37 16.03
C MET A 132 4.64 -2.53 17.51
N PRO A 133 5.57 -1.71 18.05
CA PRO A 133 6.00 -1.83 19.44
C PRO A 133 4.86 -1.48 20.38
N LYS A 134 4.76 -2.23 21.48
CA LYS A 134 3.73 -2.05 22.50
C LYS A 134 4.33 -1.93 23.89
N VAL A 135 3.68 -1.13 24.74
CA VAL A 135 3.95 -1.02 26.18
C VAL A 135 2.79 -1.61 26.96
N LYS A 136 3.10 -2.24 28.10
CA LYS A 136 2.08 -2.79 28.99
C LYS A 136 1.75 -1.75 30.05
N ILE A 137 0.52 -1.25 30.06
CA ILE A 137 0.00 -0.29 31.04
C ILE A 137 -1.22 -0.94 31.69
N ASN A 138 -1.21 -1.10 33.03
CA ASN A 138 -2.31 -1.72 33.79
C ASN A 138 -2.76 -3.09 33.23
N GLY A 139 -1.80 -3.93 32.84
CA GLY A 139 -2.09 -5.26 32.30
C GLY A 139 -2.41 -5.29 30.80
N LYS A 140 -2.74 -4.17 30.17
CA LYS A 140 -3.14 -4.07 28.75
C LYS A 140 -2.00 -3.58 27.86
N LEU A 141 -1.97 -4.04 26.62
CA LEU A 141 -0.97 -3.62 25.63
C LEU A 141 -1.48 -2.41 24.86
N TYR A 142 -0.67 -1.36 24.79
CA TYR A 142 -0.92 -0.16 24.00
C TYR A 142 0.23 0.05 23.03
N MET A 143 -0.06 0.54 21.82
CA MET A 143 0.99 0.98 20.91
C MET A 143 1.81 2.11 21.55
N ARG A 144 3.10 2.15 21.25
CA ARG A 144 3.95 3.27 21.68
C ARG A 144 3.63 4.48 20.83
N SER A 145 3.12 5.54 21.45
CA SER A 145 2.67 6.76 20.77
C SER A 145 3.78 7.48 20.03
N GLU A 146 5.05 7.27 20.40
CA GLU A 146 6.18 7.91 19.73
C GLU A 146 6.56 7.22 18.41
N VAL A 147 6.01 6.03 18.12
CA VAL A 147 6.41 5.21 16.98
C VAL A 147 5.29 5.15 15.94
N ARG A 148 5.56 5.77 14.79
CA ARG A 148 4.63 5.84 13.66
C ARG A 148 4.65 4.58 12.81
N ASN A 149 5.83 4.09 12.45
CA ASN A 149 5.97 2.94 11.55
C ASN A 149 7.33 2.23 11.71
N ILE A 150 7.42 1.03 11.14
CA ILE A 150 8.62 0.22 11.05
C ILE A 150 8.93 -0.04 9.58
N LEU A 151 10.12 0.36 9.13
CA LEU A 151 10.61 0.04 7.79
C LEU A 151 11.80 -0.90 7.86
N TRP A 152 12.02 -1.62 6.75
CA TRP A 152 13.14 -2.54 6.62
C TRP A 152 14.39 -1.87 6.10
N HIS A 153 15.48 -2.60 6.17
CA HIS A 153 16.82 -2.05 6.02
C HIS A 153 17.26 -1.92 4.55
N ASP A 154 16.39 -2.23 3.59
CA ASP A 154 16.52 -1.92 2.16
C ASP A 154 16.07 -0.50 1.82
N ARG A 155 15.73 0.30 2.84
CA ARG A 155 15.39 1.71 2.74
C ARG A 155 16.57 2.61 3.07
N ASP A 156 16.65 3.74 2.38
CA ASP A 156 17.58 4.79 2.74
C ASP A 156 17.10 5.52 4.02
N PRO A 157 17.92 5.59 5.09
CA PRO A 157 17.52 6.20 6.37
C PRO A 157 17.15 7.69 6.28
N LYS A 158 17.61 8.41 5.25
CA LYS A 158 17.35 9.83 5.08
C LYS A 158 16.01 10.11 4.40
N THR A 159 15.69 9.31 3.39
CA THR A 159 14.49 9.48 2.55
C THR A 159 13.35 8.55 2.92
N LEU A 160 13.64 7.45 3.63
CA LEU A 160 12.74 6.33 3.93
C LEU A 160 12.27 5.54 2.68
N GLY A 161 12.73 5.93 1.48
CA GLY A 161 12.43 5.26 0.23
C GLY A 161 13.33 4.04 0.00
N PHE A 162 12.88 3.12 -0.86
CA PHE A 162 13.71 2.00 -1.31
C PHE A 162 14.98 2.51 -2.00
N ASP A 163 16.14 1.99 -1.61
CA ASP A 163 17.43 2.36 -2.22
C ASP A 163 18.13 1.14 -2.85
N PRO A 164 18.17 1.08 -4.20
CA PRO A 164 18.89 0.03 -4.91
C PRO A 164 20.35 -0.10 -4.51
N LYS A 165 21.04 0.98 -4.10
CA LYS A 165 22.45 0.91 -3.68
C LYS A 165 22.65 0.12 -2.39
N ILE A 166 21.64 0.12 -1.52
CA ILE A 166 21.65 -0.68 -0.30
C ILE A 166 21.38 -2.14 -0.68
N ALA A 167 20.35 -2.38 -1.50
CA ALA A 167 20.00 -3.72 -1.96
C ALA A 167 21.15 -4.38 -2.76
N GLU A 168 21.88 -3.64 -3.60
CA GLU A 168 23.04 -4.15 -4.37
C GLU A 168 24.16 -4.70 -3.47
N LYS A 169 24.28 -4.17 -2.25
CA LYS A 169 25.27 -4.62 -1.26
C LYS A 169 24.79 -5.80 -0.43
N THR A 170 23.47 -6.05 -0.40
CA THR A 170 22.85 -7.11 0.41
C THR A 170 22.18 -8.15 -0.48
N CYS A 171 20.85 -8.13 -0.60
CA CYS A 171 20.06 -9.12 -1.32
C CYS A 171 20.44 -9.19 -2.80
N GLY A 172 20.89 -8.11 -3.42
CA GLY A 172 21.28 -8.03 -4.82
C GLY A 172 22.77 -8.33 -5.09
N LYS A 173 23.55 -8.72 -4.08
CA LYS A 173 24.96 -9.07 -4.28
C LYS A 173 25.10 -10.35 -5.12
N LYS A 174 26.30 -10.56 -5.67
CA LYS A 174 26.62 -11.79 -6.41
C LYS A 174 26.37 -13.03 -5.53
N GLY A 175 25.61 -14.00 -6.06
CA GLY A 175 25.24 -15.23 -5.36
C GLY A 175 23.96 -15.14 -4.52
N CYS A 176 23.27 -14.00 -4.53
CA CYS A 176 21.94 -13.84 -3.93
C CYS A 176 20.89 -13.60 -5.02
N HIS A 177 20.34 -12.38 -5.11
CA HIS A 177 19.24 -11.98 -6.01
C HIS A 177 19.59 -10.78 -6.91
N PRO A 178 20.72 -10.80 -7.65
CA PRO A 178 21.11 -9.68 -8.51
C PRO A 178 20.14 -9.44 -9.66
N GLU A 179 19.54 -10.50 -10.22
CA GLU A 179 18.59 -10.37 -11.33
C GLU A 179 17.24 -9.85 -10.86
N GLU A 180 16.72 -10.29 -9.71
CA GLU A 180 15.49 -9.76 -9.13
C GLU A 180 15.63 -8.28 -8.79
N LEU A 181 16.79 -7.83 -8.29
CA LEU A 181 17.05 -6.41 -8.06
C LEU A 181 17.07 -5.63 -9.38
N LYS A 182 17.73 -6.16 -10.42
CA LYS A 182 17.77 -5.56 -11.75
C LYS A 182 16.38 -5.44 -12.36
N GLN A 183 15.51 -6.43 -12.15
CA GLN A 183 14.09 -6.40 -12.52
C GLN A 183 13.34 -5.32 -11.73
N PHE A 184 13.37 -5.41 -10.39
CA PHE A 184 12.58 -4.55 -9.49
C PHE A 184 12.83 -3.06 -9.70
N ARG A 185 14.09 -2.64 -9.91
CA ARG A 185 14.44 -1.23 -10.15
C ARG A 185 13.92 -0.65 -11.47
N THR A 186 13.28 -1.46 -12.32
CA THR A 186 12.65 -1.04 -13.59
C THR A 186 11.13 -1.11 -13.56
N THR A 187 10.53 -1.68 -12.51
CA THR A 187 9.07 -1.81 -12.41
C THR A 187 8.44 -0.52 -11.90
N MET A 188 7.12 -0.41 -12.06
CA MET A 188 6.34 0.73 -11.55
C MET A 188 6.40 0.81 -10.03
N MET A 189 6.43 -0.36 -9.37
CA MET A 189 6.51 -0.51 -7.92
C MET A 189 7.88 -0.08 -7.40
N GLY A 190 8.97 -0.68 -7.88
CA GLY A 190 10.31 -0.42 -7.35
C GLY A 190 10.83 0.98 -7.64
N ARG A 191 10.32 1.64 -8.69
CA ARG A 191 10.67 3.04 -9.02
C ARG A 191 9.76 4.07 -8.39
N ASN A 192 8.75 3.67 -7.63
CA ASN A 192 7.71 4.56 -7.12
C ASN A 192 7.08 5.45 -8.22
N TYR A 193 6.84 4.89 -9.40
CA TYR A 193 6.58 5.68 -10.61
C TYR A 193 5.34 6.58 -10.46
N ARG A 194 4.23 6.04 -9.94
CA ARG A 194 2.94 6.74 -9.91
C ARG A 194 2.98 7.97 -8.99
N GLN A 195 3.58 7.85 -7.81
CA GLN A 195 3.70 8.99 -6.89
C GLN A 195 4.64 10.04 -7.49
N ARG A 196 5.80 9.63 -8.03
CA ARG A 196 6.78 10.56 -8.62
C ARG A 196 6.26 11.29 -9.85
N THR A 197 5.22 10.72 -10.48
CA THR A 197 4.56 11.37 -11.61
C THR A 197 3.65 12.52 -11.18
N MET A 198 3.13 12.53 -9.95
CA MET A 198 2.22 13.58 -9.46
C MET A 198 2.99 14.85 -9.09
N ARG A 199 3.41 15.65 -10.08
CA ARG A 199 4.32 16.79 -9.90
C ARG A 199 3.70 17.97 -9.15
N THR A 200 2.46 18.31 -9.47
CA THR A 200 1.71 19.38 -8.79
C THR A 200 0.29 18.91 -8.53
N TRP A 201 -0.53 19.74 -7.86
CA TRP A 201 -1.96 19.48 -7.70
C TRP A 201 -2.72 19.38 -9.02
N LEU A 202 -2.15 19.82 -10.15
CA LEU A 202 -2.86 19.85 -11.43
C LEU A 202 -2.19 18.99 -12.51
N LYS A 203 -0.88 18.75 -12.42
CA LYS A 203 -0.10 18.15 -13.51
C LYS A 203 0.60 16.85 -13.09
N PRO A 204 0.70 15.86 -13.99
CA PRO A 204 0.02 15.76 -15.29
C PRO A 204 -1.40 15.16 -15.18
N TYR A 205 -1.75 14.54 -14.07
CA TYR A 205 -2.98 13.75 -13.90
C TYR A 205 -3.97 14.35 -12.89
N GLY A 206 -3.97 15.68 -12.75
CA GLY A 206 -4.86 16.38 -11.83
C GLY A 206 -4.56 16.12 -10.35
N PRO A 207 -5.41 16.63 -9.46
CA PRO A 207 -5.24 16.45 -8.02
C PRO A 207 -5.49 14.99 -7.65
N HIS A 208 -4.84 14.54 -6.59
CA HIS A 208 -4.92 13.16 -6.12
C HIS A 208 -4.96 13.10 -4.60
N ASN A 209 -5.65 12.10 -4.03
CA ASN A 209 -5.78 11.90 -2.58
C ASN A 209 -4.44 11.81 -1.84
N CYS A 210 -3.40 11.29 -2.49
CA CYS A 210 -2.05 11.23 -1.89
C CYS A 210 -1.31 12.58 -1.91
N GLY A 211 -1.85 13.59 -2.59
CA GLY A 211 -1.14 14.83 -2.87
C GLY A 211 -0.07 14.67 -3.96
N PRO A 212 0.64 15.76 -4.28
CA PRO A 212 1.79 15.73 -5.18
C PRO A 212 3.02 15.09 -4.52
N SER A 213 4.04 14.81 -5.33
CA SER A 213 5.39 14.55 -4.87
C SER A 213 6.00 15.84 -4.35
N PHE A 214 6.16 15.94 -3.03
CA PHE A 214 6.63 17.17 -2.41
C PHE A 214 8.13 17.37 -2.57
N ALA A 215 8.92 16.29 -2.56
CA ALA A 215 10.37 16.37 -2.64
C ALA A 215 11.07 15.10 -3.19
N ASP A 216 10.38 14.19 -3.89
CA ASP A 216 11.01 12.96 -4.44
C ASP A 216 11.65 13.21 -5.81
N LEU A 217 12.51 12.27 -6.22
CA LEU A 217 13.06 12.21 -7.56
C LEU A 217 11.97 12.18 -8.64
N LYS A 218 12.26 12.73 -9.81
CA LYS A 218 11.46 12.48 -11.01
C LYS A 218 11.42 10.99 -11.34
N PRO A 219 10.34 10.47 -11.96
CA PRO A 219 10.21 9.06 -12.29
C PRO A 219 11.32 8.65 -13.28
N PRO A 220 12.35 7.89 -12.85
CA PRO A 220 13.43 7.50 -13.74
C PRO A 220 13.05 6.23 -14.51
N ASP A 221 13.69 5.89 -15.64
CA ASP A 221 13.49 4.58 -16.30
C ASP A 221 14.03 3.41 -15.47
N VAL A 222 15.15 3.66 -14.78
CA VAL A 222 15.81 2.72 -13.88
C VAL A 222 16.15 3.47 -12.60
N LEU A 223 15.66 3.01 -11.44
CA LEU A 223 16.03 3.61 -10.17
C LEU A 223 17.48 3.26 -9.84
N LYS A 224 18.33 4.29 -9.68
CA LYS A 224 19.75 4.14 -9.33
C LYS A 224 20.03 4.37 -7.84
N SER A 225 19.22 5.19 -7.17
CA SER A 225 19.29 5.43 -5.74
C SER A 225 18.03 6.13 -5.24
N ALA A 226 17.81 6.11 -3.93
CA ALA A 226 16.88 7.04 -3.29
C ALA A 226 17.49 8.47 -3.25
N GLY A 227 16.65 9.48 -3.12
CA GLY A 227 17.08 10.88 -3.04
C GLY A 227 15.93 11.85 -2.90
N PHE A 228 16.27 13.13 -2.72
CA PHE A 228 15.30 14.22 -2.76
C PHE A 228 15.59 15.16 -3.91
N ASP A 229 14.53 15.63 -4.57
CA ASP A 229 14.53 16.66 -5.60
C ASP A 229 13.41 17.66 -5.26
N TYR A 230 13.73 18.95 -5.25
CA TYR A 230 12.82 20.01 -4.81
C TYR A 230 12.20 20.78 -5.98
N ASP A 231 12.33 20.29 -7.21
CA ASP A 231 11.75 20.92 -8.41
C ASP A 231 10.23 21.01 -8.30
N ASP A 232 9.59 19.92 -7.84
CA ASP A 232 8.15 19.92 -7.60
C ASP A 232 7.76 20.84 -6.44
N SER A 233 8.56 20.89 -5.36
CA SER A 233 8.29 21.86 -4.27
C SER A 233 8.25 23.29 -4.80
N ARG A 234 9.20 23.66 -5.67
CA ARG A 234 9.24 24.99 -6.29
C ARG A 234 8.08 25.22 -7.25
N ALA A 235 7.65 24.19 -7.98
CA ALA A 235 6.49 24.29 -8.86
C ALA A 235 5.18 24.46 -8.06
N ILE A 236 4.98 23.67 -7.01
CA ILE A 236 3.83 23.74 -6.12
C ILE A 236 3.73 25.13 -5.49
N MET A 237 4.83 25.67 -4.92
CA MET A 237 4.84 27.00 -4.31
C MET A 237 4.40 28.14 -5.24
N LYS A 238 4.63 28.02 -6.56
CA LYS A 238 4.20 29.06 -7.53
C LYS A 238 2.69 29.19 -7.64
N ASP A 239 1.95 28.13 -7.30
CA ASP A 239 0.50 28.05 -7.42
C ASP A 239 -0.20 28.19 -6.05
N LEU A 240 0.54 28.56 -4.99
CA LEU A 240 0.03 28.69 -3.62
C LEU A 240 0.10 30.12 -3.09
N ASN A 241 -0.79 30.41 -2.14
CA ASN A 241 -0.77 31.66 -1.36
C ASN A 241 0.13 31.57 -0.12
N LEU A 242 0.48 30.36 0.32
CA LEU A 242 1.35 30.13 1.46
C LEU A 242 2.65 29.42 1.03
N PRO A 243 3.82 29.93 1.42
CA PRO A 243 5.07 29.22 1.18
C PRO A 243 5.21 28.02 2.12
N PHE A 244 6.08 27.07 1.73
CA PHE A 244 6.57 26.03 2.63
C PHE A 244 8.07 25.82 2.42
N SER A 245 8.77 25.43 3.49
CA SER A 245 10.20 25.21 3.50
C SER A 245 10.58 23.88 2.85
N LYS A 246 11.85 23.75 2.46
CA LYS A 246 12.42 22.46 2.02
C LYS A 246 12.27 21.38 3.09
N LYS A 247 12.38 21.73 4.37
CA LYS A 247 12.20 20.79 5.48
C LYS A 247 10.77 20.26 5.52
N GLN A 248 9.78 21.15 5.48
CA GLN A 248 8.36 20.77 5.40
C GLN A 248 8.05 19.86 4.19
N ALA A 249 8.66 20.15 3.03
CA ALA A 249 8.54 19.32 1.84
C ALA A 249 9.16 17.92 2.04
N THR A 250 10.36 17.88 2.63
CA THR A 250 11.10 16.64 2.91
C THR A 250 10.35 15.76 3.91
N ASP A 251 9.86 16.31 5.02
CA ASP A 251 9.19 15.52 6.04
C ASP A 251 7.87 14.96 5.54
N LYS A 252 7.15 15.74 4.71
CA LYS A 252 5.98 15.22 4.01
C LYS A 252 6.33 14.07 3.06
N GLN A 253 7.39 14.24 2.27
CA GLN A 253 7.83 13.21 1.33
C GLN A 253 8.28 11.92 2.02
N LYS A 254 8.96 12.01 3.18
CA LYS A 254 9.33 10.84 3.98
C LYS A 254 8.11 10.00 4.35
N PHE A 255 7.03 10.62 4.80
CA PHE A 255 5.81 9.90 5.14
C PHE A 255 5.08 9.34 3.91
N CYS A 256 5.20 9.96 2.74
CA CYS A 256 4.78 9.32 1.50
C CYS A 256 5.62 8.06 1.21
N ASN A 257 6.93 8.12 1.40
CA ASN A 257 7.86 7.02 1.12
C ASN A 257 7.65 5.79 2.01
N VAL A 258 7.13 5.97 3.24
CA VAL A 258 6.71 4.88 4.14
C VAL A 258 5.66 3.98 3.48
N CYS A 259 4.76 4.54 2.67
CA CYS A 259 3.68 3.77 2.02
C CYS A 259 4.15 2.97 0.80
N HIS A 260 5.29 3.32 0.20
CA HIS A 260 5.79 2.71 -1.03
C HIS A 260 6.74 1.57 -0.74
N ALA A 261 6.78 0.53 -1.57
CA ALA A 261 7.43 -0.75 -1.26
C ALA A 261 8.95 -0.81 -1.57
N GLY A 262 9.65 -1.64 -0.81
CA GLY A 262 10.95 -2.24 -1.12
C GLY A 262 10.84 -3.77 -1.18
N CYS A 263 11.94 -4.45 -1.48
CA CYS A 263 11.97 -5.92 -1.60
C CYS A 263 11.53 -6.59 -0.29
N LEU A 264 12.02 -6.09 0.84
CA LEU A 264 11.80 -6.73 2.13
C LEU A 264 10.34 -6.60 2.60
N ASP A 265 9.57 -5.65 2.09
CA ASP A 265 8.19 -5.45 2.58
C ASP A 265 7.26 -6.61 2.26
N CYS A 266 7.54 -7.31 1.16
CA CYS A 266 6.78 -8.49 0.74
C CYS A 266 7.46 -9.80 1.16
N HIS A 267 8.79 -9.82 1.15
CA HIS A 267 9.57 -11.05 1.29
C HIS A 267 10.04 -11.32 2.72
N PHE A 268 10.19 -10.31 3.57
CA PHE A 268 10.62 -10.51 4.96
C PHE A 268 9.40 -10.69 5.87
N THR A 269 9.25 -11.89 6.43
CA THR A 269 8.04 -12.33 7.15
C THR A 269 8.41 -12.88 8.54
N PRO A 270 8.94 -12.05 9.44
CA PRO A 270 9.34 -12.50 10.77
C PRO A 270 8.12 -13.06 11.52
N SER A 271 8.29 -14.15 12.26
CA SER A 271 7.20 -14.74 13.02
C SER A 271 7.68 -15.45 14.28
N ASN A 272 6.79 -15.52 15.27
CA ASN A 272 7.09 -16.17 16.55
C ASN A 272 7.38 -17.68 16.39
N LYS A 273 6.89 -18.31 15.30
CA LYS A 273 7.05 -19.75 15.05
C LYS A 273 8.27 -20.08 14.17
N LYS A 274 8.52 -19.28 13.13
CA LYS A 274 9.59 -19.55 12.14
C LYS A 274 10.88 -18.77 12.41
N GLY A 275 10.87 -17.81 13.34
CA GLY A 275 12.03 -17.00 13.67
C GLY A 275 11.97 -15.59 13.09
N VAL A 276 13.01 -14.80 13.37
CA VAL A 276 13.08 -13.37 13.01
C VAL A 276 13.84 -13.11 11.72
N HIS A 277 14.51 -14.11 11.14
CA HIS A 277 15.16 -14.05 9.84
C HIS A 277 14.40 -14.84 8.77
N THR A 278 13.07 -14.96 8.92
CA THR A 278 12.25 -15.71 7.96
C THR A 278 11.94 -14.90 6.71
N PHE A 279 12.13 -15.53 5.55
CA PHE A 279 11.76 -14.98 4.26
C PHE A 279 10.78 -15.90 3.52
N THR A 280 10.00 -15.31 2.61
CA THR A 280 9.17 -16.07 1.67
C THR A 280 9.63 -15.78 0.24
N LYS A 281 9.72 -16.83 -0.58
CA LYS A 281 9.89 -16.69 -2.03
C LYS A 281 8.64 -16.06 -2.66
N THR A 282 7.48 -16.41 -2.12
CA THR A 282 6.17 -16.13 -2.69
C THR A 282 5.38 -15.27 -1.70
N PRO A 283 5.12 -13.99 -2.00
CA PRO A 283 4.42 -13.11 -1.06
C PRO A 283 3.02 -13.61 -0.72
N GLN A 284 2.71 -13.61 0.58
CA GLN A 284 1.35 -13.87 1.08
C GLN A 284 0.54 -12.57 1.12
N ALA A 285 -0.79 -12.67 1.19
CA ALA A 285 -1.68 -11.49 1.28
C ALA A 285 -1.31 -10.55 2.44
N LEU A 286 -0.88 -11.10 3.59
CA LEU A 286 -0.40 -10.32 4.72
C LEU A 286 0.88 -9.52 4.39
N GLY A 287 1.79 -10.06 3.58
CA GLY A 287 3.01 -9.36 3.15
C GLY A 287 2.69 -8.15 2.30
N CYS A 288 1.81 -8.33 1.30
CA CYS A 288 1.27 -7.22 0.49
C CYS A 288 0.55 -6.17 1.36
N SER A 289 0.02 -6.60 2.51
CA SER A 289 -0.71 -5.76 3.47
C SER A 289 0.17 -5.22 4.61
N GLY A 290 1.49 -5.16 4.44
CA GLY A 290 2.42 -4.56 5.39
C GLY A 290 2.78 -5.44 6.60
N TYR A 291 2.20 -6.63 6.72
CA TYR A 291 2.54 -7.66 7.71
C TYR A 291 2.53 -7.15 9.17
N GLY A 292 1.49 -6.40 9.56
CA GLY A 292 1.33 -5.92 10.94
C GLY A 292 2.09 -4.64 11.28
N ARG A 293 2.57 -3.90 10.28
CA ARG A 293 3.32 -2.62 10.43
C ARG A 293 2.46 -1.37 10.23
N GLY A 294 1.15 -1.49 10.42
CA GLY A 294 0.21 -0.39 10.45
C GLY A 294 -0.57 -0.13 9.16
N ALA A 295 -1.58 0.74 9.30
CA ALA A 295 -2.61 0.99 8.31
C ALA A 295 -2.16 1.83 7.09
N SER A 296 -0.94 2.37 7.10
CA SER A 296 -0.42 3.22 6.02
C SER A 296 0.55 2.51 5.08
N THR A 297 1.01 1.30 5.44
CA THR A 297 2.04 0.58 4.69
C THR A 297 1.44 -0.15 3.47
N CYS A 298 1.88 0.16 2.25
CA CYS A 298 1.49 -0.53 1.01
C CYS A 298 -0.05 -0.57 0.77
N HIS A 299 -0.65 -1.75 0.68
CA HIS A 299 -2.09 -1.92 0.41
C HIS A 299 -2.99 -1.37 1.54
N PRO A 300 -2.67 -1.49 2.84
CA PRO A 300 -3.37 -0.77 3.88
C PRO A 300 -3.58 0.71 3.60
N GLY A 301 -2.59 1.42 3.08
CA GLY A 301 -2.72 2.82 2.71
C GLY A 301 -3.58 3.03 1.45
N ALA A 302 -3.22 2.36 0.36
CA ALA A 302 -3.81 2.64 -0.96
C ALA A 302 -5.11 1.88 -1.27
N MET A 303 -5.27 0.66 -0.78
CA MET A 303 -6.41 -0.21 -1.02
C MET A 303 -7.44 -0.11 0.12
N ILE A 304 -6.99 -0.25 1.37
CA ILE A 304 -7.89 -0.30 2.52
C ILE A 304 -8.32 1.11 2.94
N SER A 305 -7.37 1.99 3.26
CA SER A 305 -7.67 3.34 3.73
C SER A 305 -8.30 4.22 2.64
N ARG A 306 -7.78 4.16 1.40
CA ARG A 306 -8.25 5.01 0.29
C ARG A 306 -9.48 4.46 -0.42
N ARG A 307 -9.39 3.25 -1.00
CA ARG A 307 -10.50 2.67 -1.79
C ARG A 307 -11.61 2.08 -0.93
N GLY A 308 -11.34 1.84 0.36
CA GLY A 308 -12.27 1.13 1.23
C GLY A 308 -12.39 -0.36 0.93
N GLU A 309 -11.46 -0.90 0.14
CA GLU A 309 -11.45 -2.31 -0.20
C GLU A 309 -10.96 -3.13 0.98
N THR A 310 -11.46 -4.36 1.11
CA THR A 310 -11.14 -5.23 2.24
C THR A 310 -10.93 -6.66 1.77
N TYR A 311 -9.72 -7.03 1.37
CA TYR A 311 -9.44 -8.42 0.97
C TYR A 311 -9.38 -9.36 2.19
N ILE A 312 -8.55 -9.00 3.17
CA ILE A 312 -8.29 -9.83 4.37
C ILE A 312 -9.42 -9.72 5.41
N GLY A 313 -10.08 -8.57 5.53
CA GLY A 313 -11.13 -8.38 6.54
C GLY A 313 -10.62 -8.11 7.95
N ASN A 314 -11.59 -7.98 8.86
CA ASN A 314 -11.37 -7.85 10.30
C ASN A 314 -10.39 -6.72 10.65
N ASP A 315 -9.24 -7.03 11.25
CA ASP A 315 -8.24 -6.04 11.64
C ASP A 315 -7.62 -5.31 10.43
N TYR A 316 -7.61 -5.97 9.26
CA TYR A 316 -7.18 -5.43 7.98
C TYR A 316 -8.38 -4.87 7.20
N SER A 317 -9.20 -4.08 7.88
CA SER A 317 -10.26 -3.29 7.27
C SER A 317 -10.39 -1.95 7.97
N ILE A 318 -10.96 -0.96 7.28
CA ILE A 318 -11.22 0.36 7.83
C ILE A 318 -12.66 0.74 7.47
N PRO A 319 -13.59 0.86 8.43
CA PRO A 319 -13.43 0.53 9.86
C PRO A 319 -13.07 -0.95 10.07
N GLN A 320 -12.43 -1.27 11.20
CA GLN A 320 -12.11 -2.66 11.55
C GLN A 320 -13.38 -3.50 11.76
N GLY A 321 -13.31 -4.78 11.42
CA GLY A 321 -14.41 -5.74 11.56
C GLY A 321 -15.23 -5.98 10.29
N MET A 322 -14.86 -5.37 9.16
CA MET A 322 -15.53 -5.66 7.87
C MET A 322 -15.23 -7.09 7.43
N LYS A 323 -16.16 -7.68 6.68
CA LYS A 323 -16.07 -9.08 6.28
C LYS A 323 -14.91 -9.29 5.29
N PRO A 324 -14.13 -10.39 5.44
CA PRO A 324 -13.13 -10.76 4.44
C PRO A 324 -13.78 -11.11 3.11
N ASP A 325 -13.00 -10.93 2.05
CA ASP A 325 -13.29 -11.46 0.72
C ASP A 325 -13.45 -12.99 0.74
N VAL A 326 -14.38 -13.50 -0.07
CA VAL A 326 -14.62 -14.95 -0.18
C VAL A 326 -13.38 -15.72 -0.69
N HIS A 327 -12.55 -15.12 -1.53
CA HIS A 327 -11.33 -15.74 -2.06
C HIS A 327 -10.25 -15.86 -0.97
N TYR A 328 -10.11 -14.83 -0.13
CA TYR A 328 -9.21 -14.89 1.02
C TYR A 328 -9.59 -16.01 1.99
N LYS A 329 -10.89 -16.16 2.29
CA LYS A 329 -11.40 -17.27 3.13
C LYS A 329 -11.12 -18.65 2.55
N LYS A 330 -10.97 -18.75 1.22
CA LYS A 330 -10.62 -19.98 0.50
C LYS A 330 -9.10 -20.19 0.36
N GLY A 331 -8.28 -19.32 0.95
CA GLY A 331 -6.81 -19.44 0.91
C GLY A 331 -6.15 -18.93 -0.37
N ILE A 332 -6.89 -18.20 -1.21
CA ILE A 332 -6.34 -17.57 -2.42
C ILE A 332 -5.59 -16.30 -2.01
N ASN A 333 -4.36 -16.14 -2.48
CA ASN A 333 -3.49 -15.00 -2.22
C ASN A 333 -3.51 -14.01 -3.38
N CYS A 334 -3.04 -12.79 -3.12
CA CYS A 334 -3.06 -11.71 -4.10
C CYS A 334 -2.36 -12.10 -5.42
N ILE A 335 -1.23 -12.81 -5.33
CA ILE A 335 -0.43 -13.17 -6.50
C ILE A 335 -1.07 -14.26 -7.38
N ASP A 336 -2.06 -14.99 -6.86
CA ASP A 336 -2.79 -16.00 -7.63
C ASP A 336 -3.69 -15.31 -8.68
N CYS A 337 -4.11 -14.07 -8.40
CA CYS A 337 -4.83 -13.20 -9.34
C CYS A 337 -3.96 -12.07 -9.91
N HIS A 338 -2.84 -11.76 -9.27
CA HIS A 338 -1.88 -10.76 -9.72
C HIS A 338 -0.56 -11.44 -10.07
N PRO A 339 -0.45 -12.08 -11.24
CA PRO A 339 0.77 -12.76 -11.62
C PRO A 339 1.92 -11.76 -11.84
N THR A 340 3.14 -12.25 -11.74
CA THR A 340 4.34 -11.49 -12.13
C THR A 340 4.42 -11.42 -13.65
N GLY A 341 4.56 -10.21 -14.18
CA GLY A 341 4.67 -9.90 -15.60
C GLY A 341 6.07 -10.13 -16.17
N GLU A 342 6.24 -9.73 -17.43
CA GLU A 342 7.46 -9.97 -18.21
C GLU A 342 8.69 -9.24 -17.65
N LYS A 343 8.52 -8.14 -16.92
CA LYS A 343 9.65 -7.43 -16.29
C LYS A 343 10.15 -8.11 -15.01
N GLY A 344 9.49 -9.18 -14.55
CA GLY A 344 9.90 -9.96 -13.39
C GLY A 344 9.54 -9.30 -12.06
N MET A 345 10.41 -9.45 -11.06
CA MET A 345 10.14 -9.07 -9.66
C MET A 345 9.54 -7.66 -9.52
N GLY A 346 8.36 -7.57 -8.89
CA GLY A 346 7.62 -6.32 -8.65
C GLY A 346 6.77 -5.83 -9.83
N ASP A 347 6.77 -6.53 -10.96
CA ASP A 347 5.88 -6.27 -12.09
C ASP A 347 4.57 -7.03 -11.88
N MET A 348 3.75 -6.53 -10.95
CA MET A 348 2.49 -7.20 -10.58
C MET A 348 1.39 -6.82 -11.55
N GLU A 349 0.90 -7.77 -12.33
CA GLU A 349 -0.10 -7.53 -13.36
C GLU A 349 -1.53 -7.72 -12.85
N ARG A 350 -2.50 -7.08 -13.51
CA ARG A 350 -3.94 -7.30 -13.29
C ARG A 350 -4.53 -8.07 -14.47
N LYS A 351 -3.86 -9.16 -14.85
CA LYS A 351 -4.23 -9.98 -16.03
C LYS A 351 -5.12 -11.17 -15.70
N ALA A 352 -5.08 -11.69 -14.47
CA ALA A 352 -5.98 -12.80 -14.14
C ALA A 352 -7.43 -12.35 -14.27
N SER A 353 -8.22 -13.19 -14.89
CA SER A 353 -9.64 -12.99 -15.10
C SER A 353 -10.42 -13.95 -14.21
N CYS A 354 -11.69 -13.64 -13.97
CA CYS A 354 -12.56 -14.61 -13.31
C CYS A 354 -12.65 -15.91 -14.11
N GLN A 355 -12.42 -15.88 -15.43
CA GLN A 355 -12.51 -17.02 -16.34
C GLN A 355 -11.43 -18.07 -16.04
N ASP A 356 -10.29 -17.65 -15.46
CA ASP A 356 -9.20 -18.56 -15.08
C ASP A 356 -9.64 -19.58 -14.01
N CYS A 357 -10.71 -19.31 -13.28
CA CYS A 357 -11.28 -20.22 -12.27
C CYS A 357 -12.80 -20.45 -12.40
N HIS A 358 -13.52 -19.57 -13.10
CA HIS A 358 -14.98 -19.55 -13.24
C HIS A 358 -15.40 -19.58 -14.72
N LEU A 359 -14.87 -20.55 -15.47
CA LEU A 359 -15.04 -20.67 -16.93
C LEU A 359 -16.51 -20.60 -17.38
N ASP A 360 -17.37 -21.44 -16.80
CA ASP A 360 -18.77 -21.53 -17.21
C ASP A 360 -19.57 -20.29 -16.80
N THR A 361 -19.29 -19.75 -15.61
CA THR A 361 -19.93 -18.52 -15.12
C THR A 361 -19.55 -17.32 -15.98
N GLU A 362 -18.27 -17.14 -16.32
CA GLU A 362 -17.83 -16.07 -17.21
C GLU A 362 -18.40 -16.23 -18.61
N SER A 363 -18.39 -17.44 -19.16
CA SER A 363 -19.01 -17.74 -20.45
C SER A 363 -20.50 -17.41 -20.47
N ALA A 364 -21.23 -17.73 -19.39
CA ALA A 364 -22.63 -17.38 -19.23
C ALA A 364 -22.82 -15.86 -19.07
N HIS A 365 -21.96 -15.19 -18.30
CA HIS A 365 -21.99 -13.75 -18.09
C HIS A 365 -21.74 -12.98 -19.40
N GLN A 366 -20.75 -13.39 -20.20
CA GLN A 366 -20.41 -12.80 -21.49
C GLN A 366 -21.54 -12.92 -22.53
N ARG A 367 -22.34 -13.99 -22.47
CA ARG A 367 -23.55 -14.17 -23.30
C ARG A 367 -24.80 -13.52 -22.70
N GLY A 368 -24.73 -13.09 -21.45
CA GLY A 368 -25.84 -12.56 -20.69
C GLY A 368 -26.14 -11.09 -20.97
N ILE A 369 -27.25 -10.60 -20.39
CA ILE A 369 -27.67 -9.19 -20.51
C ILE A 369 -26.76 -8.20 -19.77
N HIS A 370 -25.89 -8.69 -18.89
CA HIS A 370 -24.92 -7.90 -18.13
C HIS A 370 -23.48 -8.08 -18.63
N SER A 371 -23.28 -8.62 -19.85
CA SER A 371 -21.95 -8.89 -20.42
C SER A 371 -20.98 -7.71 -20.41
N ASN A 372 -21.51 -6.48 -20.39
CA ASN A 372 -20.73 -5.24 -20.29
C ASN A 372 -20.56 -4.72 -18.83
N MET A 373 -20.56 -5.59 -17.83
CA MET A 373 -20.31 -5.26 -16.42
C MET A 373 -19.14 -6.07 -15.86
N ASP A 374 -18.38 -5.51 -14.92
CA ASP A 374 -17.43 -6.30 -14.12
C ASP A 374 -18.20 -7.08 -13.05
N CYS A 375 -17.77 -8.31 -12.72
CA CYS A 375 -18.39 -9.10 -11.65
C CYS A 375 -18.39 -8.35 -10.30
N SER A 376 -17.35 -7.57 -10.03
CA SER A 376 -17.25 -6.73 -8.82
C SER A 376 -18.42 -5.75 -8.71
N THR A 377 -19.00 -5.30 -9.82
CA THR A 377 -20.15 -4.39 -9.85
C THR A 377 -21.35 -4.99 -9.13
N CYS A 378 -21.54 -6.30 -9.26
CA CYS A 378 -22.60 -7.03 -8.59
C CYS A 378 -22.16 -7.50 -7.19
N HIS A 379 -20.91 -7.91 -7.02
CA HIS A 379 -20.45 -8.62 -5.83
C HIS A 379 -19.86 -7.74 -4.71
N ILE A 380 -19.70 -6.43 -4.94
CA ILE A 380 -19.26 -5.48 -3.90
C ILE A 380 -20.47 -4.66 -3.43
N SER A 381 -20.84 -4.81 -2.16
CA SER A 381 -21.99 -4.14 -1.55
C SER A 381 -21.65 -2.97 -0.63
N GLU A 382 -20.42 -2.92 -0.11
CA GLU A 382 -19.97 -1.91 0.85
C GLU A 382 -18.50 -1.61 0.63
N LEU A 383 -18.11 -0.35 0.84
CA LEU A 383 -16.72 0.09 0.78
C LEU A 383 -16.40 0.96 1.99
N GLY A 384 -15.31 0.60 2.67
CA GLY A 384 -14.79 1.28 3.84
C GLY A 384 -14.03 2.58 3.52
N GLY A 385 -12.97 2.82 4.28
CA GLY A 385 -11.92 3.80 4.01
C GLY A 385 -12.33 5.25 4.25
N TYR A 386 -11.60 6.16 3.61
CA TYR A 386 -11.86 7.60 3.62
C TYR A 386 -13.22 7.91 3.02
N GLN A 387 -14.00 8.75 3.72
CA GLN A 387 -15.26 9.30 3.19
C GLN A 387 -15.12 10.76 2.76
N ILE A 388 -14.11 11.46 3.25
CA ILE A 388 -13.77 12.85 2.92
C ILE A 388 -12.24 12.96 3.03
N THR A 389 -11.61 13.80 2.20
CA THR A 389 -10.19 14.12 2.37
C THR A 389 -9.95 15.61 2.23
N ILE A 390 -9.44 16.23 3.28
CA ILE A 390 -9.14 17.66 3.31
C ILE A 390 -7.63 17.85 3.46
N TRP A 391 -7.07 18.69 2.61
CA TRP A 391 -5.68 19.12 2.69
C TRP A 391 -5.65 20.58 3.16
N GLY A 392 -5.09 20.79 4.35
CA GLY A 392 -5.06 22.10 4.98
C GLY A 392 -3.89 22.25 5.96
N PRO A 393 -3.75 23.43 6.57
CA PRO A 393 -2.76 23.66 7.61
C PRO A 393 -2.95 22.68 8.77
N GLY A 394 -1.87 22.09 9.25
CA GLY A 394 -1.89 21.15 10.38
C GLY A 394 -0.48 20.77 10.80
N GLU A 395 -0.35 19.69 11.55
CA GLU A 395 0.94 19.18 12.01
C GLU A 395 1.44 18.00 11.17
N VAL A 396 2.66 18.11 10.67
CA VAL A 396 3.36 17.04 9.97
C VAL A 396 4.74 16.94 10.60
N ALA A 397 5.08 15.78 11.13
CA ALA A 397 6.36 15.58 11.83
C ALA A 397 6.52 16.54 13.02
N GLU A 398 5.46 16.72 13.81
CA GLU A 398 5.37 17.64 14.97
C GLU A 398 5.63 19.12 14.62
N GLU A 399 5.66 19.47 13.32
CA GLU A 399 5.84 20.83 12.85
C GLU A 399 4.62 21.29 12.05
N ARG A 400 4.29 22.58 12.19
CA ARG A 400 3.24 23.20 11.37
C ARG A 400 3.59 23.09 9.90
N ASN A 401 2.64 22.66 9.09
CA ASN A 401 2.77 22.46 7.66
C ASN A 401 1.47 22.90 6.97
N PRO A 402 1.54 23.63 5.83
CA PRO A 402 0.33 24.03 5.10
C PRO A 402 -0.42 22.85 4.46
N PHE A 403 0.16 21.65 4.43
CA PHE A 403 -0.38 20.44 3.81
C PHE A 403 -0.40 19.25 4.75
N HIS A 404 -1.13 19.35 5.86
CA HIS A 404 -1.61 18.16 6.56
C HIS A 404 -2.75 17.51 5.78
N LYS A 405 -2.85 16.17 5.87
CA LYS A 405 -3.88 15.39 5.20
C LYS A 405 -4.89 14.91 6.23
N TYR A 406 -5.92 15.71 6.47
CA TYR A 406 -7.08 15.33 7.28
C TYR A 406 -7.93 14.33 6.49
N SER A 407 -7.59 13.06 6.63
CA SER A 407 -8.21 11.97 5.90
C SER A 407 -8.86 10.94 6.79
N LEU A 408 -8.61 10.95 8.10
CA LEU A 408 -9.14 9.98 9.06
C LEU A 408 -10.65 10.10 9.32
N TYR A 409 -11.42 10.60 8.34
CA TYR A 409 -12.86 10.44 8.14
C TYR A 409 -13.17 9.02 7.67
N TYR A 410 -12.89 8.02 8.51
CA TYR A 410 -13.07 6.62 8.16
C TYR A 410 -14.51 6.16 8.42
N GLY A 411 -15.05 5.37 7.50
CA GLY A 411 -16.39 4.80 7.64
C GLY A 411 -16.83 4.00 6.41
N ILE A 412 -18.13 3.92 6.14
CA ILE A 412 -18.70 3.02 5.14
C ILE A 412 -19.51 3.83 4.12
N GLN A 413 -19.31 3.52 2.84
CA GLN A 413 -20.14 3.93 1.70
C GLN A 413 -20.91 2.71 1.18
N THR A 414 -22.24 2.78 1.11
CA THR A 414 -23.08 1.68 0.63
C THR A 414 -24.41 2.14 0.02
N PRO A 415 -24.89 1.50 -1.06
CA PRO A 415 -24.09 0.67 -1.96
C PRO A 415 -23.08 1.53 -2.74
N PRO A 416 -21.92 1.01 -3.17
CA PRO A 416 -21.03 1.75 -4.06
C PRO A 416 -21.72 2.19 -5.36
N ILE A 417 -21.41 3.41 -5.80
CA ILE A 417 -21.83 3.92 -7.11
C ILE A 417 -21.19 3.07 -8.21
N ILE A 418 -21.90 2.85 -9.30
CA ILE A 418 -21.37 2.20 -10.50
C ILE A 418 -21.26 3.20 -11.64
N MET A 419 -20.20 3.11 -12.43
CA MET A 419 -19.98 3.96 -13.59
C MET A 419 -19.27 3.19 -14.70
N LYS A 420 -19.27 3.74 -15.91
CA LYS A 420 -18.54 3.18 -17.04
C LYS A 420 -17.06 3.55 -16.98
N ASP A 421 -16.19 2.60 -17.31
CA ASP A 421 -14.75 2.81 -17.50
C ASP A 421 -14.42 3.40 -18.88
N GLN A 422 -13.12 3.53 -19.19
CA GLN A 422 -12.63 4.03 -20.49
C GLN A 422 -13.13 3.22 -21.70
N LYS A 423 -13.52 1.95 -21.50
CA LYS A 423 -14.00 1.03 -22.54
C LYS A 423 -15.53 0.90 -22.53
N GLY A 424 -16.23 1.66 -21.68
CA GLY A 424 -17.67 1.62 -21.56
C GLY A 424 -18.20 0.49 -20.68
N LYS A 425 -17.34 -0.26 -19.98
CA LYS A 425 -17.71 -1.36 -19.08
C LYS A 425 -18.12 -0.81 -17.71
N TRP A 426 -19.22 -1.29 -17.16
CA TRP A 426 -19.65 -0.88 -15.82
C TRP A 426 -18.76 -1.48 -14.74
N MET A 427 -18.35 -0.65 -13.78
CA MET A 427 -17.54 -1.03 -12.64
C MET A 427 -18.04 -0.32 -11.37
N PRO A 428 -17.86 -0.92 -10.18
CA PRO A 428 -18.12 -0.24 -8.91
C PRO A 428 -16.97 0.71 -8.60
N VAL A 429 -17.32 1.89 -8.10
CA VAL A 429 -16.36 2.91 -7.69
C VAL A 429 -16.63 3.40 -6.28
N LYS A 430 -15.54 3.58 -5.53
CA LYS A 430 -15.52 4.46 -4.36
C LYS A 430 -15.57 5.90 -4.89
N VAL A 431 -16.48 6.70 -4.36
CA VAL A 431 -16.62 8.11 -4.75
C VAL A 431 -16.62 8.95 -3.50
N TRP A 432 -15.70 9.91 -3.41
CA TRP A 432 -15.65 10.80 -2.24
C TRP A 432 -15.07 12.16 -2.59
N PRO A 433 -15.38 13.20 -1.78
CA PRO A 433 -15.00 14.56 -2.06
C PRO A 433 -13.68 14.93 -1.40
N HIS A 434 -12.96 15.83 -2.08
CA HIS A 434 -11.67 16.35 -1.63
C HIS A 434 -11.59 17.86 -1.70
N SER A 435 -10.77 18.46 -0.84
CA SER A 435 -10.34 19.84 -0.98
C SER A 435 -8.87 20.03 -0.66
N VAL A 436 -8.26 21.06 -1.25
CA VAL A 436 -6.99 21.61 -0.80
C VAL A 436 -7.08 23.13 -0.76
N GLY A 437 -6.75 23.72 0.39
CA GLY A 437 -6.75 25.17 0.56
C GLY A 437 -5.51 25.86 -0.01
N ASN A 438 -5.51 27.19 0.09
CA ASN A 438 -4.39 28.09 -0.23
C ASN A 438 -3.95 28.10 -1.69
N ILE A 439 -4.87 27.84 -2.62
CA ILE A 439 -4.60 27.89 -4.06
C ILE A 439 -4.62 29.34 -4.56
N LYS A 440 -3.58 29.76 -5.28
CA LYS A 440 -3.41 31.15 -5.71
C LYS A 440 -4.30 31.54 -6.88
N LYS A 441 -4.34 30.68 -7.90
CA LYS A 441 -5.01 30.96 -9.17
C LYS A 441 -6.38 30.31 -9.20
N ASP A 442 -7.30 30.94 -9.91
CA ASP A 442 -8.57 30.29 -10.22
C ASP A 442 -8.33 29.11 -11.15
N VAL A 443 -8.90 27.97 -10.78
CA VAL A 443 -8.88 26.75 -11.57
C VAL A 443 -10.31 26.47 -12.00
N PRO A 444 -10.60 26.45 -13.30
CA PRO A 444 -11.95 26.15 -13.77
C PRO A 444 -12.31 24.69 -13.50
N PRO A 445 -13.61 24.36 -13.45
CA PRO A 445 -14.05 22.98 -13.50
C PRO A 445 -13.52 22.26 -14.74
N ALA A 446 -13.27 20.96 -14.62
CA ALA A 446 -12.99 20.11 -15.77
C ALA A 446 -14.22 20.01 -16.68
N ASP A 447 -13.99 19.77 -17.97
CA ASP A 447 -15.03 19.54 -18.97
C ASP A 447 -15.77 18.20 -18.77
N LYS A 448 -15.08 17.20 -18.23
CA LYS A 448 -15.59 15.84 -18.01
C LYS A 448 -14.79 15.12 -16.94
N VAL A 449 -15.29 13.96 -16.52
CA VAL A 449 -14.51 13.00 -15.72
C VAL A 449 -13.28 12.55 -16.52
N ARG A 450 -12.10 12.60 -15.90
CA ARG A 450 -10.82 12.24 -16.53
C ARG A 450 -10.20 11.03 -15.83
N PHE A 451 -9.69 10.10 -16.62
CA PHE A 451 -8.92 8.96 -16.11
C PHE A 451 -7.46 9.34 -15.97
N ARG A 452 -6.82 8.94 -14.86
CA ARG A 452 -5.40 9.29 -14.60
C ARG A 452 -4.42 8.49 -15.45
N TRP A 453 -4.85 7.35 -15.97
CA TRP A 453 -4.02 6.46 -16.78
C TRP A 453 -4.89 6.02 -17.97
N PRO A 454 -4.95 6.85 -19.03
CA PRO A 454 -5.96 6.74 -20.07
C PRO A 454 -5.84 5.46 -20.92
N GLU A 455 -4.64 4.88 -21.00
CA GLU A 455 -4.40 3.61 -21.70
C GLU A 455 -4.91 2.38 -20.91
N GLY A 456 -5.50 2.60 -19.73
CA GLY A 456 -6.17 1.58 -18.94
C GLY A 456 -5.28 0.89 -17.91
N GLU A 457 -4.08 1.43 -17.63
CA GLU A 457 -3.17 0.91 -16.59
C GLU A 457 -3.79 1.00 -15.18
N THR A 458 -4.75 1.91 -15.02
CA THR A 458 -5.74 1.91 -13.94
C THR A 458 -7.08 2.37 -14.48
N ARG A 459 -8.16 2.08 -13.75
CA ARG A 459 -9.49 2.65 -14.00
C ARG A 459 -9.85 3.72 -12.96
N ASP A 460 -8.84 4.33 -12.34
CA ASP A 460 -9.03 5.43 -11.41
C ASP A 460 -9.25 6.74 -12.20
N ALA A 461 -10.28 7.47 -11.82
CA ALA A 461 -10.66 8.74 -12.43
C ALA A 461 -10.85 9.85 -11.39
N TYR A 462 -11.00 11.07 -11.88
CA TYR A 462 -11.33 12.23 -11.08
C TYR A 462 -12.16 13.22 -11.89
N TYR A 463 -12.87 14.07 -11.17
CA TYR A 463 -13.45 15.28 -11.72
C TYR A 463 -12.97 16.48 -10.91
N MET A 464 -12.36 17.44 -11.60
CA MET A 464 -11.95 18.69 -10.99
C MET A 464 -13.15 19.63 -10.96
N VAL A 465 -13.62 19.98 -9.76
CA VAL A 465 -14.74 20.91 -9.60
C VAL A 465 -14.27 22.35 -9.81
N GLY A 466 -13.00 22.63 -9.54
CA GLY A 466 -12.39 23.95 -9.66
C GLY A 466 -12.18 24.60 -8.30
N THR A 467 -11.83 25.89 -8.29
CA THR A 467 -11.60 26.65 -7.06
C THR A 467 -12.87 27.30 -6.54
N VAL A 468 -13.06 27.24 -5.22
CA VAL A 468 -14.12 27.94 -4.48
C VAL A 468 -13.48 28.80 -3.40
N ASP A 469 -13.96 30.03 -3.24
CA ASP A 469 -13.44 31.02 -2.29
C ASP A 469 -14.47 31.36 -1.18
N ASN A 470 -14.20 32.42 -0.41
CA ASN A 470 -15.03 32.99 0.66
C ASN A 470 -15.20 32.08 1.88
N LEU A 471 -14.19 31.26 2.17
CA LEU A 471 -14.11 30.55 3.44
C LEU A 471 -13.51 31.44 4.53
N PRO A 472 -13.82 31.22 5.82
CA PRO A 472 -13.27 32.03 6.91
C PRO A 472 -11.74 32.02 7.02
N ALA A 473 -11.08 31.00 6.46
CA ALA A 473 -9.63 30.93 6.33
C ALA A 473 -9.24 30.05 5.12
N ASN A 474 -7.93 29.90 4.89
CA ASN A 474 -7.35 29.05 3.84
C ASN A 474 -7.62 29.48 2.39
N ASN A 475 -8.06 30.73 2.18
CA ASN A 475 -8.21 31.37 0.87
C ASN A 475 -9.01 30.46 -0.10
N LYS A 476 -8.68 30.44 -1.39
CA LYS A 476 -9.32 29.56 -2.37
C LYS A 476 -8.98 28.09 -2.13
N HIS A 477 -10.03 27.26 -2.11
CA HIS A 477 -9.94 25.81 -2.07
C HIS A 477 -10.13 25.23 -3.47
N LEU A 478 -9.17 24.44 -3.95
CA LEU A 478 -9.38 23.56 -5.10
C LEU A 478 -10.16 22.33 -4.65
N LEU A 479 -11.30 22.10 -5.30
CA LEU A 479 -12.18 20.96 -5.04
C LEU A 479 -12.08 19.93 -6.17
N TRP A 480 -12.12 18.66 -5.80
CA TRP A 480 -12.27 17.56 -6.75
C TRP A 480 -13.02 16.39 -6.13
N VAL A 481 -13.46 15.48 -7.00
CA VAL A 481 -14.07 14.21 -6.64
C VAL A 481 -13.22 13.10 -7.25
N GLU A 482 -12.88 12.09 -6.45
CA GLU A 482 -12.22 10.89 -6.96
C GLU A 482 -13.21 9.76 -7.20
N PHE A 483 -12.90 8.98 -8.24
CA PHE A 483 -13.60 7.75 -8.60
C PHE A 483 -12.56 6.66 -8.66
N GLU A 484 -12.56 5.77 -7.69
CA GLU A 484 -11.58 4.68 -7.67
C GLU A 484 -12.28 3.34 -7.81
N GLN A 485 -11.85 2.57 -8.81
CA GLN A 485 -12.38 1.24 -9.04
C GLN A 485 -12.16 0.37 -7.80
N ALA A 486 -13.24 -0.21 -7.30
CA ALA A 486 -13.19 -1.20 -6.24
C ALA A 486 -13.06 -2.61 -6.81
N ALA A 487 -12.09 -3.37 -6.33
CA ALA A 487 -11.90 -4.78 -6.69
C ALA A 487 -12.36 -5.76 -5.59
N HIS A 488 -12.35 -5.35 -4.32
CA HIS A 488 -12.71 -6.19 -3.17
C HIS A 488 -13.53 -5.39 -2.13
N PRO A 489 -14.23 -6.03 -1.17
CA PRO A 489 -14.46 -7.48 -1.03
C PRO A 489 -15.56 -8.01 -1.95
N PHE A 490 -15.32 -9.16 -2.57
CA PHE A 490 -16.36 -10.00 -3.14
C PHE A 490 -17.17 -10.66 -2.02
N GLY A 491 -18.48 -10.40 -2.05
CA GLY A 491 -19.46 -10.99 -1.18
C GLY A 491 -20.72 -11.45 -1.93
N LYS A 492 -21.85 -11.40 -1.22
CA LYS A 492 -23.15 -11.71 -1.81
C LYS A 492 -23.46 -10.69 -2.90
N ALA A 493 -23.94 -11.16 -4.05
CA ALA A 493 -24.37 -10.28 -5.12
C ALA A 493 -25.50 -9.34 -4.66
N ARG A 494 -25.47 -8.11 -5.17
CA ARG A 494 -26.56 -7.13 -5.12
C ARG A 494 -27.83 -7.69 -5.74
N THR A 495 -28.98 -7.18 -5.31
CA THR A 495 -30.26 -7.52 -5.92
C THR A 495 -30.45 -6.74 -7.22
N CYS A 496 -31.25 -7.27 -8.14
CA CYS A 496 -31.62 -6.55 -9.37
C CYS A 496 -32.24 -5.18 -9.04
N ASP A 497 -33.04 -5.12 -7.97
CA ASP A 497 -33.76 -3.91 -7.56
C ASP A 497 -32.82 -2.82 -7.04
N SER A 498 -31.67 -3.18 -6.46
CA SER A 498 -30.69 -2.18 -6.04
C SER A 498 -30.09 -1.36 -7.19
N CYS A 499 -30.16 -1.88 -8.43
CA CYS A 499 -29.61 -1.21 -9.62
C CYS A 499 -30.71 -0.72 -10.58
N HIS A 500 -31.85 -1.42 -10.64
CA HIS A 500 -32.89 -1.18 -11.67
C HIS A 500 -34.20 -0.63 -11.13
N SER A 501 -34.38 -0.50 -9.81
CA SER A 501 -35.59 0.14 -9.27
C SER A 501 -35.70 1.61 -9.72
N SER A 502 -34.57 2.30 -9.82
CA SER A 502 -34.46 3.70 -10.22
C SER A 502 -33.33 3.88 -11.24
N GLU A 503 -33.48 4.88 -12.13
CA GLU A 503 -32.37 5.32 -12.96
C GLU A 503 -31.33 6.13 -12.16
N THR A 504 -31.71 6.65 -11.00
CA THR A 504 -30.83 7.39 -10.08
C THR A 504 -30.28 6.44 -9.02
N GLN A 505 -28.97 6.44 -8.88
CA GLN A 505 -28.24 5.75 -7.84
C GLN A 505 -28.17 6.61 -6.58
N VAL A 506 -28.38 5.99 -5.42
CA VAL A 506 -28.25 6.63 -4.10
C VAL A 506 -27.29 5.78 -3.27
N SER A 507 -26.25 6.43 -2.74
CA SER A 507 -25.26 5.81 -1.87
C SER A 507 -25.16 6.61 -0.58
N GLU A 508 -25.25 5.93 0.56
CA GLU A 508 -25.11 6.53 1.87
C GLU A 508 -23.66 6.39 2.34
N SER A 509 -23.09 7.49 2.83
CA SER A 509 -21.75 7.52 3.42
C SER A 509 -21.84 7.99 4.87
N THR A 510 -21.24 7.22 5.77
CA THR A 510 -21.08 7.57 7.18
C THR A 510 -19.61 7.53 7.55
N TRP A 511 -19.19 8.39 8.47
CA TRP A 511 -17.81 8.43 8.94
C TRP A 511 -17.71 8.76 10.41
N LYS A 512 -16.57 8.38 10.97
CA LYS A 512 -16.00 8.89 12.21
C LYS A 512 -14.65 9.51 11.89
N PHE A 513 -14.41 10.72 12.38
CA PHE A 513 -13.13 11.41 12.34
C PHE A 513 -12.34 11.09 13.60
N TYR A 514 -11.06 10.77 13.46
CA TYR A 514 -10.16 10.41 14.55
C TYR A 514 -8.70 10.72 14.21
N ASP A 515 -8.49 11.91 13.69
CA ASP A 515 -7.15 12.46 13.52
C ASP A 515 -6.69 13.05 14.86
N ASP A 516 -5.39 12.92 15.16
CA ASP A 516 -4.79 13.46 16.38
C ASP A 516 -4.57 14.99 16.27
N ASP A 517 -4.88 15.57 15.10
CA ASP A 517 -4.90 17.01 14.82
C ASP A 517 -6.30 17.47 14.36
N GLY A 518 -6.60 18.75 14.50
CA GLY A 518 -7.85 19.37 14.06
C GLY A 518 -8.96 19.40 15.12
N SER A 519 -9.37 18.24 15.65
CA SER A 519 -10.52 18.14 16.57
C SER A 519 -10.53 16.84 17.38
N GLU A 520 -11.17 16.87 18.56
CA GLU A 520 -11.62 15.63 19.21
C GLU A 520 -12.47 14.79 18.25
N PRO A 521 -12.51 13.44 18.40
CA PRO A 521 -13.27 12.56 17.52
C PRO A 521 -14.75 12.94 17.39
N PHE A 522 -15.25 12.94 16.15
CA PHE A 522 -16.65 13.24 15.85
C PHE A 522 -17.16 12.39 14.68
N SER A 523 -18.48 12.31 14.50
CA SER A 523 -19.13 11.51 13.46
C SER A 523 -19.93 12.39 12.51
N GLY A 524 -20.21 11.86 11.32
CA GLY A 524 -21.07 12.51 10.36
C GLY A 524 -21.42 11.63 9.19
N LYS A 525 -22.14 12.22 8.23
CA LYS A 525 -22.67 11.52 7.07
C LYS A 525 -22.92 12.45 5.89
N HIS A 526 -23.10 11.85 4.72
CA HIS A 526 -23.63 12.49 3.52
C HIS A 526 -24.26 11.44 2.59
N THR A 527 -25.07 11.90 1.66
CA THR A 527 -25.66 11.06 0.61
C THR A 527 -25.03 11.42 -0.74
N ILE A 528 -24.71 10.42 -1.55
CA ILE A 528 -24.21 10.57 -2.90
C ILE A 528 -25.34 10.19 -3.85
N ILE A 529 -25.76 11.14 -4.69
CA ILE A 529 -26.84 10.95 -5.66
C ILE A 529 -26.23 11.02 -7.05
N ALA A 530 -26.37 9.97 -7.85
CA ALA A 530 -25.83 9.91 -9.21
C ALA A 530 -26.92 9.54 -10.22
N GLY A 531 -27.17 10.41 -11.21
CA GLY A 531 -28.23 10.22 -12.21
C GLY A 531 -27.98 11.03 -13.47
N ALA A 532 -29.03 11.28 -14.25
CA ALA A 532 -28.93 11.94 -15.56
C ALA A 532 -28.43 13.39 -15.52
N LYS A 533 -28.54 14.06 -14.36
CA LYS A 533 -28.09 15.44 -14.16
C LYS A 533 -26.66 15.56 -13.64
N GLY A 534 -26.05 14.45 -13.23
CA GLY A 534 -24.72 14.45 -12.62
C GLY A 534 -24.63 13.59 -11.37
N LEU A 535 -23.51 13.74 -10.66
CA LEU A 535 -23.28 13.21 -9.33
C LEU A 535 -23.15 14.37 -8.33
N PHE A 536 -23.85 14.25 -7.21
CA PHE A 536 -23.97 15.27 -6.19
C PHE A 536 -23.73 14.68 -4.80
N PHE A 537 -23.01 15.43 -3.96
CA PHE A 537 -22.92 15.17 -2.53
C PHE A 537 -23.95 16.04 -1.81
N ARG A 538 -24.91 15.41 -1.12
CA ARG A 538 -26.02 16.05 -0.40
C ARG A 538 -25.98 15.74 1.08
N ASP A 539 -26.65 16.58 1.86
CA ASP A 539 -26.86 16.39 3.30
C ASP A 539 -25.58 16.16 4.11
N MET A 540 -24.48 16.77 3.66
CA MET A 540 -23.19 16.64 4.35
C MET A 540 -23.21 17.37 5.68
N LYS A 541 -23.17 16.60 6.77
CA LYS A 541 -23.27 17.12 8.14
C LYS A 541 -22.59 16.21 9.16
N ASN A 542 -22.14 16.81 10.25
CA ASN A 542 -21.78 16.08 11.45
C ASN A 542 -23.05 15.59 12.18
N THR A 543 -22.97 14.42 12.79
CA THR A 543 -24.01 13.82 13.64
C THR A 543 -23.65 13.89 15.13
N SER A 544 -22.39 14.19 15.45
CA SER A 544 -21.95 14.57 16.80
C SER A 544 -21.27 15.95 16.78
N PRO A 545 -21.18 16.66 17.92
CA PRO A 545 -20.50 17.95 17.98
C PRO A 545 -19.03 17.87 17.51
N ILE A 546 -18.58 18.94 16.86
CA ILE A 546 -17.17 19.13 16.49
C ILE A 546 -16.54 20.00 17.58
N LYS A 547 -15.43 19.55 18.15
CA LYS A 547 -14.69 20.25 19.20
C LYS A 547 -13.25 20.45 18.73
N PRO A 548 -12.98 21.53 17.99
CA PRO A 548 -11.65 21.80 17.47
C PRO A 548 -10.64 21.95 18.61
N TYR A 549 -9.40 21.51 18.37
CA TYR A 549 -8.31 21.81 19.30
C TYR A 549 -7.99 23.31 19.31
N PRO A 550 -7.40 23.87 20.39
CA PRO A 550 -7.29 25.32 20.57
C PRO A 550 -6.63 26.10 19.43
N GLN A 551 -5.74 25.47 18.66
CA GLN A 551 -5.03 26.11 17.54
C GLN A 551 -5.61 25.75 16.16
N SER A 552 -6.61 24.87 16.10
CA SER A 552 -7.17 24.35 14.86
C SER A 552 -8.39 25.15 14.45
N LYS A 553 -8.48 25.55 13.17
CA LYS A 553 -9.69 26.17 12.63
C LYS A 553 -10.51 25.11 11.91
N ILE A 554 -11.83 25.24 11.98
CA ILE A 554 -12.75 24.33 11.28
C ILE A 554 -12.46 24.28 9.77
N SER A 555 -12.05 25.40 9.17
CA SER A 555 -11.70 25.46 7.74
C SER A 555 -10.41 24.71 7.38
N ASP A 556 -9.58 24.31 8.35
CA ASP A 556 -8.34 23.56 8.13
C ASP A 556 -8.62 22.08 7.83
N PHE A 557 -9.52 21.47 8.60
CA PHE A 557 -9.80 20.03 8.53
C PHE A 557 -11.21 19.68 8.08
N ALA A 558 -12.20 20.54 8.38
CA ALA A 558 -13.62 20.32 8.09
C ALA A 558 -14.20 21.41 7.18
N SER A 559 -13.44 21.82 6.15
CA SER A 559 -13.85 22.87 5.19
C SER A 559 -15.19 22.59 4.49
N TRP A 560 -15.61 21.32 4.46
CA TRP A 560 -16.90 20.87 3.95
C TRP A 560 -18.12 21.47 4.65
N ILE A 561 -17.98 21.99 5.88
CA ILE A 561 -19.05 22.71 6.57
C ILE A 561 -19.44 23.99 5.83
N TYR A 562 -18.46 24.64 5.19
CA TYR A 562 -18.65 25.86 4.41
C TYR A 562 -18.89 25.59 2.92
N LEU A 563 -18.37 24.46 2.43
CA LEU A 563 -18.43 24.04 1.03
C LEU A 563 -19.61 23.10 0.72
N LYS A 564 -20.68 23.17 1.53
CA LYS A 564 -21.87 22.32 1.34
C LYS A 564 -22.37 22.38 -0.09
N ASP A 565 -22.68 21.20 -0.64
CA ASP A 565 -23.21 21.04 -2.00
C ASP A 565 -22.28 21.54 -3.14
N LYS A 566 -21.01 21.88 -2.87
CA LYS A 566 -20.09 22.38 -3.90
C LYS A 566 -19.45 21.27 -4.74
N TRP A 567 -19.39 20.04 -4.22
CA TRP A 567 -18.92 18.89 -4.99
C TRP A 567 -20.01 18.39 -5.94
N VAL A 568 -20.01 18.96 -7.15
CA VAL A 568 -20.94 18.61 -8.23
C VAL A 568 -20.15 18.14 -9.43
N VAL A 569 -20.51 16.96 -9.95
CA VAL A 569 -19.93 16.39 -11.16
C VAL A 569 -21.00 16.36 -12.25
N PRO A 570 -20.92 17.20 -13.29
CA PRO A 570 -21.84 17.15 -14.41
C PRO A 570 -21.62 15.87 -15.24
N GLY A 571 -22.67 15.41 -15.89
CA GLY A 571 -22.65 14.22 -16.74
C GLY A 571 -23.85 13.30 -16.46
N ASP A 572 -23.92 12.19 -17.20
CA ASP A 572 -24.98 11.19 -17.01
C ASP A 572 -24.41 9.96 -16.30
N PHE A 573 -24.81 9.77 -15.04
CA PHE A 573 -24.48 8.61 -14.20
C PHE A 573 -25.67 7.68 -14.00
N SER A 574 -26.75 7.85 -14.77
CA SER A 574 -27.96 7.05 -14.59
C SER A 574 -27.81 5.60 -15.07
N ILE A 575 -28.49 4.68 -14.39
CA ILE A 575 -28.63 3.30 -14.82
C ILE A 575 -29.93 3.17 -15.62
N LYS A 576 -29.86 3.41 -16.93
CA LYS A 576 -31.03 3.28 -17.81
C LYS A 576 -31.28 1.81 -18.14
N ALA A 577 -32.48 1.34 -17.86
CA ALA A 577 -32.93 0.00 -18.20
C ALA A 577 -34.31 0.04 -18.86
N ASP A 578 -34.50 -0.72 -19.94
CA ASP A 578 -35.82 -0.95 -20.52
C ASP A 578 -36.69 -1.68 -19.48
N ARG A 579 -37.78 -1.02 -19.05
CA ARG A 579 -38.66 -1.54 -17.99
C ARG A 579 -39.33 -2.86 -18.36
N LYS A 580 -39.74 -3.05 -19.62
CA LYS A 580 -40.36 -4.29 -20.09
C LYS A 580 -39.34 -5.42 -20.11
N LYS A 581 -38.14 -5.14 -20.63
CA LYS A 581 -37.03 -6.10 -20.66
C LYS A 581 -36.63 -6.49 -19.24
N TYR A 582 -36.45 -5.51 -18.34
CA TYR A 582 -36.13 -5.74 -16.94
C TYR A 582 -37.15 -6.65 -16.26
N GLN A 583 -38.45 -6.33 -16.37
CA GLN A 583 -39.50 -7.15 -15.74
C GLN A 583 -39.46 -8.60 -16.26
N LYS A 584 -39.36 -8.79 -17.58
CA LYS A 584 -39.23 -10.12 -18.20
C LYS A 584 -38.07 -10.93 -17.62
N TYR A 585 -36.88 -10.32 -17.48
CA TYR A 585 -35.71 -11.02 -16.96
C TYR A 585 -35.76 -11.22 -15.44
N LYS A 586 -36.40 -10.30 -14.70
CA LYS A 586 -36.64 -10.46 -13.26
C LYS A 586 -37.56 -11.65 -12.98
N ASP A 587 -38.63 -11.79 -13.75
CA ASP A 587 -39.56 -12.92 -13.62
C ASP A 587 -38.88 -14.25 -13.97
N LEU A 588 -38.09 -14.26 -15.05
CA LEU A 588 -37.28 -15.42 -15.42
C LEU A 588 -36.28 -15.80 -14.32
N TYR A 589 -35.56 -14.82 -13.76
CA TYR A 589 -34.63 -15.04 -12.66
C TYR A 589 -35.32 -15.63 -11.43
N ASN A 590 -36.44 -15.04 -11.00
CA ASN A 590 -37.18 -15.50 -9.83
C ASN A 590 -37.68 -16.93 -10.01
N ARG A 591 -38.19 -17.28 -11.20
CA ARG A 591 -38.61 -18.64 -11.52
C ARG A 591 -37.45 -19.64 -11.46
N LEU A 592 -36.36 -19.36 -12.17
CA LEU A 592 -35.17 -20.25 -12.19
C LEU A 592 -34.54 -20.38 -10.80
N TRP A 593 -34.55 -19.31 -10.01
CA TRP A 593 -34.05 -19.31 -8.64
C TRP A 593 -34.88 -20.24 -7.76
N GLU A 594 -36.21 -20.18 -7.84
CA GLU A 594 -37.10 -21.07 -7.12
C GLU A 594 -36.95 -22.53 -7.55
N GLU A 595 -36.90 -22.81 -8.86
CA GLU A 595 -36.64 -24.15 -9.40
C GLU A 595 -35.29 -24.72 -8.87
N THR A 596 -34.23 -23.91 -8.88
CA THR A 596 -32.93 -24.29 -8.34
C THR A 596 -32.98 -24.56 -6.84
N ARG A 597 -33.75 -23.76 -6.10
CA ARG A 597 -33.93 -23.92 -4.64
C ARG A 597 -34.69 -25.20 -4.30
N GLU A 598 -35.70 -25.57 -5.08
CA GLU A 598 -36.39 -26.84 -4.91
C GLU A 598 -35.48 -28.03 -5.24
N LEU A 599 -34.68 -27.95 -6.30
CA LEU A 599 -33.64 -28.97 -6.60
C LEU A 599 -32.62 -29.09 -5.46
N ASP A 600 -32.20 -27.98 -4.85
CA ASP A 600 -31.30 -27.98 -3.69
C ASP A 600 -31.93 -28.72 -2.49
N LYS A 601 -33.22 -28.50 -2.21
CA LYS A 601 -33.94 -29.20 -1.13
C LYS A 601 -34.04 -30.71 -1.42
N MET A 602 -34.36 -31.08 -2.67
CA MET A 602 -34.46 -32.49 -3.09
C MET A 602 -33.12 -33.23 -3.03
N THR A 603 -32.01 -32.52 -3.29
CA THR A 603 -30.67 -33.11 -3.32
C THR A 603 -29.98 -33.14 -1.96
N ALA A 604 -30.35 -32.26 -1.02
CA ALA A 604 -29.80 -32.21 0.33
C ALA A 604 -29.78 -33.56 1.09
N PRO A 605 -30.85 -34.39 1.07
CA PRO A 605 -30.86 -35.71 1.73
C PRO A 605 -30.14 -36.82 0.96
N LEU A 606 -29.72 -36.59 -0.29
CA LEU A 606 -29.14 -37.64 -1.13
C LEU A 606 -27.70 -38.02 -0.71
N PRO A 607 -27.23 -39.23 -1.06
CA PRO A 607 -25.86 -39.67 -0.79
C PRO A 607 -24.78 -38.70 -1.29
N GLY A 608 -23.64 -38.66 -0.60
CA GLY A 608 -22.54 -37.72 -0.87
C GLY A 608 -22.06 -37.69 -2.32
N LYS A 609 -22.01 -38.85 -3.00
CA LYS A 609 -21.62 -38.95 -4.42
C LYS A 609 -22.61 -38.25 -5.35
N ILE A 610 -23.92 -38.37 -5.09
CA ILE A 610 -24.96 -37.72 -5.89
C ILE A 610 -24.96 -36.22 -5.62
N ARG A 611 -24.78 -35.80 -4.35
CA ARG A 611 -24.62 -34.37 -4.01
C ARG A 611 -23.40 -33.74 -4.67
N LYS A 612 -22.28 -34.47 -4.76
CA LYS A 612 -21.08 -34.02 -5.47
C LYS A 612 -21.37 -33.83 -6.96
N ARG A 613 -21.97 -34.83 -7.62
CA ARG A 613 -22.34 -34.75 -9.03
C ARG A 613 -23.36 -33.64 -9.33
N TYR A 614 -24.35 -33.45 -8.46
CA TYR A 614 -25.30 -32.33 -8.58
C TYR A 614 -24.58 -30.98 -8.47
N ARG A 615 -23.66 -30.81 -7.51
CA ARG A 615 -22.85 -29.58 -7.40
C ARG A 615 -21.98 -29.33 -8.64
N GLU A 616 -21.46 -30.39 -9.28
CA GLU A 616 -20.69 -30.28 -10.52
C GLU A 616 -21.54 -29.86 -11.72
N VAL A 617 -22.82 -30.27 -11.78
CA VAL A 617 -23.76 -29.87 -12.85
C VAL A 617 -24.41 -28.51 -12.58
N LYS A 618 -24.58 -28.15 -11.31
CA LYS A 618 -25.18 -26.89 -10.87
C LYS A 618 -24.23 -25.69 -11.02
N ALA A 619 -22.94 -25.92 -10.74
CA ALA A 619 -21.88 -24.93 -10.93
C ALA A 619 -21.75 -24.58 -12.42
#